data_AF-A0A2H1GZ44-F1
#
_entry.id   AF-A0A2H1GZ44-F1
#
_cell.length_a   1.000
_cell.length_b   1.000
_cell.length_c   1.000
_cell.angle_alpha   90.00
_cell.angle_beta   90.00
_cell.angle_gamma   90.00
#
_symmetry.space_group_name_H-M   'P 1'
#
loop_
_entity.id
_entity.type
_entity.pdbx_description
1 polymer ?
#
loop_
_entity_poly.entity_id
_entity_poly.type
_entity_poly.pdbx_seq_one_letter_code
_entity_poly.pdbx_strand_id
1 'polypeptide(L)'
;MMPLRLNCKVVIVSQSNVGVSALFQQVTTLIEQKPELQDLRAHCLRFRSHKVETHDVERMLGYAEIEDNAPPPDQYSMTAATHHFVQLNPKHELSVRLHKLLAYRQNGSKPPKGSPSTIEETVKSIQVRVFETLLCVSATMAMSTFLKDIGFNADAAIMDEASQATEADVLMTLTNQELLQLLLIVGDIQQLGPVVQSASARRNTHGNFLTTSALARFIKCHPHADHLKLMTNFRADPSLVPMPSELSYGGKIISGRPSNRGPLTQRVLRLSQGREFAGATKSRRPLLATSRQVFFDTKSNSHQDPRTRSTINASGVRLLVEFGGRLVNEAYVQQKDIGIISMYKMDVLDIA
;
A
#
# COMPACT_ATOMS: atom_id res chain seq x y z
N MET A 1 28.75 19.69 -0.44
CA MET A 1 27.99 18.50 -0.90
C MET A 1 26.95 19.02 -1.88
N MET A 2 26.99 18.66 -3.16
CA MET A 2 25.94 19.09 -4.10
C MET A 2 24.59 18.48 -3.65
N PRO A 3 23.50 19.24 -3.65
CA PRO A 3 22.18 18.68 -3.37
C PRO A 3 21.87 17.59 -4.40
N LEU A 4 21.41 16.44 -3.92
CA LEU A 4 21.05 15.31 -4.75
C LEU A 4 19.75 15.67 -5.49
N ARG A 5 19.84 16.42 -6.59
CA ARG A 5 18.69 16.74 -7.42
C ARG A 5 18.35 15.52 -8.28
N LEU A 6 17.16 14.97 -8.07
CA LEU A 6 16.55 14.08 -9.06
C LEU A 6 16.35 14.90 -10.33
N ASN A 7 17.29 14.77 -11.27
CA ASN A 7 17.14 15.29 -12.63
C ASN A 7 16.39 14.28 -13.52
N CYS A 8 15.62 13.39 -12.91
CA CYS A 8 14.87 12.34 -13.57
C CYS A 8 13.47 12.22 -12.95
N LYS A 9 12.50 11.86 -13.79
CA LYS A 9 11.12 11.58 -13.40
C LYS A 9 11.02 10.13 -12.94
N VAL A 10 10.46 9.94 -11.75
CA VAL A 10 10.31 8.63 -11.13
C VAL A 10 8.83 8.34 -10.94
N VAL A 11 8.41 7.15 -11.34
CA VAL A 11 7.11 6.61 -10.97
C VAL A 11 7.28 5.49 -9.94
N ILE A 12 6.54 5.57 -8.83
CA ILE A 12 6.52 4.55 -7.78
C ILE A 12 5.15 3.91 -7.79
N VAL A 13 5.08 2.61 -8.04
CA VAL A 13 3.82 1.89 -8.14
C VAL A 13 3.72 0.73 -7.17
N SER A 14 2.49 0.46 -6.75
CA SER A 14 2.13 -0.76 -6.01
C SER A 14 0.76 -1.25 -6.49
N GLN A 15 0.44 -2.50 -6.19
CA GLN A 15 -0.82 -3.12 -6.60
C GLN A 15 -2.04 -2.45 -5.94
N SER A 16 -1.89 -1.93 -4.72
CA SER A 16 -3.02 -1.43 -3.91
C SER A 16 -2.86 0.01 -3.47
N ASN A 17 -3.99 0.65 -3.13
CA ASN A 17 -3.95 2.01 -2.60
C ASN A 17 -3.18 2.12 -1.28
N VAL A 18 -3.29 1.09 -0.43
CA VAL A 18 -2.57 1.01 0.86
C VAL A 18 -1.07 0.91 0.62
N GLY A 19 -0.63 0.07 -0.31
CA GLY A 19 0.78 -0.06 -0.68
C GLY A 19 1.36 1.26 -1.19
N VAL A 20 0.62 1.96 -2.07
CA VAL A 20 1.01 3.31 -2.54
C VAL A 20 1.14 4.30 -1.39
N SER A 21 0.19 4.32 -0.44
CA SER A 21 0.29 5.20 0.73
C SER A 21 1.53 4.89 1.58
N ALA A 22 1.80 3.61 1.82
CA ALA A 22 2.92 3.18 2.65
C ALA A 22 4.28 3.57 2.02
N LEU A 23 4.43 3.33 0.72
CA LEU A 23 5.61 3.76 -0.03
C LEU A 23 5.77 5.27 -0.03
N PHE A 24 4.70 5.99 -0.36
CA PHE A 24 4.76 7.44 -0.45
C PHE A 24 5.07 8.07 0.92
N GLN A 25 4.58 7.49 2.02
CA GLN A 25 4.95 7.92 3.36
C GLN A 25 6.45 7.80 3.63
N GLN A 26 7.12 6.77 3.10
CA GLN A 26 8.58 6.66 3.22
C GLN A 26 9.29 7.77 2.43
N VAL A 27 8.79 8.10 1.23
CA VAL A 27 9.32 9.20 0.42
C VAL A 27 9.17 10.53 1.15
N THR A 28 7.99 10.84 1.70
CA THR A 28 7.76 12.10 2.41
C THR A 28 8.56 12.19 3.69
N THR A 29 8.68 11.09 4.44
CA THR A 29 9.53 11.01 5.64
C THR A 29 11.00 11.30 5.29
N LEU A 30 11.49 10.75 4.17
CA LEU A 30 12.85 11.01 3.69
C LEU A 30 13.05 12.49 3.32
N ILE A 31 12.08 13.11 2.62
CA ILE A 31 12.10 14.54 2.26
C ILE A 31 12.12 15.42 3.51
N GLU A 32 11.35 15.07 4.53
CA GLU A 32 11.28 15.81 5.80
C GLU A 32 12.58 15.70 6.61
N GLN A 33 13.20 14.52 6.64
CA GLN A 33 14.41 14.26 7.43
C GLN A 33 15.70 14.79 6.77
N LYS A 34 15.70 15.01 5.46
CA LYS A 34 16.90 15.37 4.69
C LYS A 34 16.77 16.77 4.10
N PRO A 35 17.46 17.79 4.65
CA PRO A 35 17.41 19.16 4.15
C PRO A 35 17.67 19.28 2.65
N GLU A 36 18.57 18.47 2.11
CA GLU A 36 18.93 18.45 0.69
C GLU A 36 17.81 17.97 -0.25
N LEU A 37 16.74 17.38 0.30
CA LEU A 37 15.59 16.88 -0.46
C LEU A 37 14.34 17.76 -0.34
N GLN A 38 14.37 18.81 0.48
CA GLN A 38 13.18 19.62 0.77
C GLN A 38 12.55 20.24 -0.48
N ASP A 39 13.36 20.60 -1.48
CA ASP A 39 12.89 21.12 -2.78
C ASP A 39 11.93 20.14 -3.48
N LEU A 40 12.09 18.82 -3.28
CA LEU A 40 11.25 17.80 -3.90
C LEU A 40 9.80 17.82 -3.40
N ARG A 41 9.51 18.48 -2.27
CA ARG A 41 8.16 18.54 -1.70
C ARG A 41 7.14 19.10 -2.69
N ALA A 42 7.53 20.08 -3.51
CA ALA A 42 6.67 20.67 -4.54
C ALA A 42 6.61 19.83 -5.84
N HIS A 43 7.49 18.84 -5.98
CA HIS A 43 7.64 18.02 -7.18
C HIS A 43 7.22 16.56 -6.98
N CYS A 44 6.58 16.26 -5.84
CA CYS A 44 6.08 14.92 -5.51
C CYS A 44 4.54 14.92 -5.48
N LEU A 45 3.95 13.85 -6.00
CA LEU A 45 2.51 13.68 -6.06
C LEU A 45 2.10 12.23 -5.73
N ARG A 46 1.05 12.07 -4.94
CA ARG A 46 0.33 10.82 -4.77
C ARG A 46 -0.92 10.81 -5.62
N PHE A 47 -0.81 10.20 -6.80
CA PHE A 47 -1.88 10.13 -7.78
C PHE A 47 -2.91 9.05 -7.42
N ARG A 48 -4.19 9.45 -7.40
CA ARG A 48 -5.36 8.61 -7.08
C ARG A 48 -6.40 8.76 -8.19
N SER A 49 -7.42 7.91 -8.20
CA SER A 49 -8.44 7.96 -9.25
C SER A 49 -9.18 9.31 -9.29
N HIS A 50 -9.46 9.77 -10.51
CA HIS A 50 -9.97 11.10 -10.87
C HIS A 50 -11.24 11.62 -10.18
N LYS A 51 -11.99 10.79 -9.44
CA LYS A 51 -13.38 11.12 -9.08
C LYS A 51 -13.55 12.19 -7.98
N VAL A 52 -12.48 12.70 -7.39
CA VAL A 52 -12.57 13.62 -6.25
C VAL A 52 -11.82 14.95 -6.48
N GLU A 53 -11.20 15.18 -7.64
CA GLU A 53 -10.28 16.31 -7.79
C GLU A 53 -10.96 17.63 -8.18
N THR A 54 -11.92 17.64 -9.11
CA THR A 54 -12.53 18.91 -9.59
C THR A 54 -13.26 19.64 -8.48
N HIS A 55 -14.16 18.96 -7.77
CA HIS A 55 -14.96 19.55 -6.69
C HIS A 55 -14.09 20.05 -5.52
N ASP A 56 -13.04 19.32 -5.17
CA ASP A 56 -12.09 19.76 -4.15
C ASP A 56 -11.28 20.99 -4.59
N VAL A 57 -10.97 21.13 -5.89
CA VAL A 57 -10.31 22.34 -6.42
C VAL A 57 -11.24 23.55 -6.28
N GLU A 58 -12.53 23.40 -6.58
CA GLU A 58 -13.51 24.48 -6.38
C GLU A 58 -13.56 24.91 -4.90
N ARG A 59 -13.55 23.94 -3.97
CA ARG A 59 -13.54 24.18 -2.52
C ARG A 59 -12.27 24.92 -2.08
N MET A 60 -11.09 24.46 -2.50
CA MET A 60 -9.81 25.10 -2.15
C MET A 60 -9.69 26.53 -2.68
N LEU A 61 -10.31 26.82 -3.83
CA LEU A 61 -10.34 28.16 -4.43
C LEU A 61 -11.46 29.05 -3.86
N GLY A 62 -12.29 28.55 -2.94
CA GLY A 62 -13.35 29.32 -2.28
C GLY A 62 -14.66 29.45 -3.07
N TYR A 63 -14.91 28.58 -4.05
CA TYR A 63 -16.11 28.61 -4.88
C TYR A 63 -17.18 27.57 -4.48
N ALA A 64 -16.84 26.63 -3.60
CA ALA A 64 -17.76 25.62 -3.06
C ALA A 64 -17.64 25.56 -1.53
N GLU A 65 -18.74 25.22 -0.87
CA GLU A 65 -18.75 25.02 0.59
C GLU A 65 -17.92 23.80 0.99
N ILE A 66 -17.36 23.86 2.21
CA ILE A 66 -16.67 22.74 2.82
C ILE A 66 -17.75 21.79 3.34
N GLU A 67 -17.90 20.61 2.74
CA GLU A 67 -18.68 19.55 3.37
C GLU A 67 -18.00 19.14 4.69
N ASP A 68 -18.71 19.21 5.81
CA ASP A 68 -18.18 18.99 7.17
C ASP A 68 -17.46 17.64 7.38
N ASN A 69 -17.65 16.66 6.49
CA ASN A 69 -17.15 15.29 6.65
C ASN A 69 -15.99 14.91 5.70
N ALA A 70 -15.59 15.77 4.76
CA ALA A 70 -14.50 15.47 3.84
C ALA A 70 -13.16 16.02 4.40
N PRO A 71 -12.16 15.18 4.72
CA PRO A 71 -10.86 15.67 5.14
C PRO A 71 -10.24 16.52 4.01
N PRO A 72 -9.55 17.62 4.34
CA PRO A 72 -8.93 18.45 3.32
C PRO A 72 -7.91 17.63 2.52
N PRO A 73 -7.81 17.85 1.20
CA PRO A 73 -6.83 17.18 0.38
C PRO A 73 -5.41 17.48 0.91
N ASP A 74 -4.60 16.45 1.08
CA ASP A 74 -3.22 16.64 1.53
C ASP A 74 -2.38 17.35 0.45
N GLN A 75 -1.25 17.93 0.87
CA GLN A 75 -0.37 18.73 0.01
C GLN A 75 0.22 17.98 -1.19
N TYR A 76 0.20 16.65 -1.18
CA TYR A 76 0.72 15.80 -2.25
C TYR A 76 -0.39 15.28 -3.16
N SER A 77 -1.62 15.77 -3.00
CA SER A 77 -2.75 15.48 -3.89
C SER A 77 -2.69 16.32 -5.17
N MET A 78 -3.35 15.85 -6.22
CA MET A 78 -3.48 16.62 -7.46
C MET A 78 -4.28 17.89 -7.25
N THR A 79 -5.27 17.86 -6.35
CA THR A 79 -6.03 19.04 -5.97
C THR A 79 -5.13 20.12 -5.39
N ALA A 80 -4.29 19.76 -4.42
CA ALA A 80 -3.35 20.70 -3.80
C ALA A 80 -2.35 21.24 -4.82
N ALA A 81 -1.83 20.38 -5.71
CA ALA A 81 -0.90 20.80 -6.77
C ALA A 81 -1.57 21.73 -7.80
N THR A 82 -2.81 21.44 -8.20
CA THR A 82 -3.62 22.28 -9.10
C THR A 82 -3.90 23.64 -8.48
N HIS A 83 -4.34 23.64 -7.22
CA HIS A 83 -4.56 24.86 -6.45
C HIS A 83 -3.28 25.69 -6.34
N HIS A 84 -2.16 25.04 -6.02
CA HIS A 84 -0.85 25.70 -5.93
C HIS A 84 -0.41 26.32 -7.27
N PHE A 85 -0.61 25.61 -8.38
CA PHE A 85 -0.36 26.15 -9.73
C PHE A 85 -1.17 27.43 -9.97
N VAL A 86 -2.46 27.43 -9.65
CA VAL A 86 -3.35 28.59 -9.84
C VAL A 86 -2.90 29.78 -8.99
N GLN A 87 -2.53 29.53 -7.72
CA GLN A 87 -2.04 30.55 -6.81
C GLN A 87 -0.72 31.18 -7.26
N LEU A 88 0.24 30.36 -7.71
CA LEU A 88 1.53 30.85 -8.17
C LEU A 88 1.44 31.55 -9.53
N ASN A 89 0.44 31.20 -10.35
CA ASN A 89 0.29 31.70 -11.71
C ASN A 89 -1.07 32.40 -11.92
N PRO A 90 -1.40 33.48 -11.17
CA PRO A 90 -2.72 34.10 -11.21
C PRO A 90 -3.05 34.76 -12.56
N LYS A 91 -2.02 35.13 -13.33
CA LYS A 91 -2.16 35.75 -14.66
C LYS A 91 -2.10 34.74 -15.82
N HIS A 92 -1.82 33.46 -15.53
CA HIS A 92 -1.76 32.44 -16.56
C HIS A 92 -3.16 32.20 -17.14
N GLU A 93 -3.24 31.97 -18.45
CA GLU A 93 -4.52 31.88 -19.17
C GLU A 93 -5.47 30.85 -18.54
N LEU A 94 -4.95 29.67 -18.20
CA LEU A 94 -5.74 28.60 -17.56
C LEU A 94 -6.26 28.99 -16.16
N SER A 95 -5.46 29.70 -15.36
CA SER A 95 -5.87 30.16 -14.03
C SER A 95 -6.98 31.20 -14.12
N VAL A 96 -6.81 32.18 -15.02
CA VAL A 96 -7.83 33.22 -15.30
C VAL A 96 -9.11 32.58 -15.83
N ARG A 97 -8.99 31.60 -16.72
CA ARG A 97 -10.11 30.85 -17.29
C ARG A 97 -10.87 30.09 -16.20
N LEU A 98 -10.16 29.37 -15.33
CA LEU A 98 -10.77 28.61 -14.23
C LEU A 98 -11.57 29.53 -13.30
N HIS A 99 -10.96 30.63 -12.83
CA HIS A 99 -11.65 31.60 -11.98
C HIS A 99 -12.93 32.18 -12.62
N LYS A 100 -12.89 32.48 -13.93
CA LYS A 100 -14.08 32.96 -14.66
C LYS A 100 -15.18 31.90 -14.70
N LEU A 101 -14.86 30.66 -15.03
CA LEU A 101 -15.83 29.57 -15.11
C LEU A 101 -16.47 29.27 -13.75
N LEU A 102 -15.66 29.26 -12.68
CA LEU A 102 -16.16 29.07 -11.32
C LEU A 102 -17.05 30.22 -10.86
N ALA A 103 -16.71 31.47 -11.21
CA ALA A 103 -17.57 32.63 -10.93
C ALA A 103 -18.92 32.55 -11.65
N TYR A 104 -18.95 32.09 -12.91
CA TYR A 104 -20.22 31.87 -13.61
C TYR A 104 -21.10 30.85 -12.87
N ARG A 105 -20.51 29.71 -12.49
CA ARG A 105 -21.19 28.62 -11.76
C ARG A 105 -21.75 29.10 -10.42
N GLN A 106 -20.93 29.79 -9.61
CA GLN A 106 -21.33 30.32 -8.31
C GLN A 106 -22.49 31.32 -8.42
N ASN A 107 -22.50 32.14 -9.46
CA ASN A 107 -23.57 33.12 -9.72
C ASN A 107 -24.80 32.52 -10.43
N GLY A 108 -24.86 31.20 -10.65
CA GLY A 108 -25.96 30.53 -11.37
C GLY A 108 -26.08 30.93 -12.84
N SER A 109 -25.01 31.50 -13.41
CA SER A 109 -24.98 32.03 -14.77
C SER A 109 -24.24 31.09 -15.72
N LYS A 110 -24.63 31.08 -17.00
CA LYS A 110 -23.94 30.27 -18.02
C LYS A 110 -22.86 31.10 -18.71
N PRO A 111 -21.70 30.50 -19.03
CA PRO A 111 -20.68 31.20 -19.78
C PRO A 111 -21.20 31.50 -21.21
N PRO A 112 -20.71 32.57 -21.89
CA PRO A 112 -21.21 32.99 -23.20
C PRO A 112 -21.16 31.87 -24.27
N LYS A 113 -21.99 31.92 -25.31
CA LYS A 113 -21.85 30.99 -26.45
C LYS A 113 -20.48 31.19 -27.11
N GLY A 114 -19.69 30.11 -27.26
CA GLY A 114 -18.32 30.17 -27.80
C GLY A 114 -17.21 30.50 -26.77
N SER A 115 -17.55 30.49 -25.48
CA SER A 115 -16.63 30.69 -24.35
C SER A 115 -15.72 29.47 -24.11
N PRO A 116 -14.66 29.61 -23.28
CA PRO A 116 -13.63 28.57 -23.16
C PRO A 116 -14.16 27.25 -22.58
N SER A 117 -13.37 26.19 -22.82
CA SER A 117 -13.49 24.80 -22.32
C SER A 117 -14.12 24.66 -20.92
N THR A 118 -14.83 23.56 -20.64
CA THR A 118 -15.51 23.34 -19.34
C THR A 118 -14.57 23.44 -18.13
N ILE A 119 -15.11 23.52 -16.91
CA ILE A 119 -14.29 23.51 -15.68
C ILE A 119 -13.42 22.26 -15.67
N GLU A 120 -13.99 21.10 -15.97
CA GLU A 120 -13.29 19.82 -16.01
C GLU A 120 -12.16 19.80 -17.05
N GLU A 121 -12.40 20.32 -18.26
CA GLU A 121 -11.38 20.41 -19.31
C GLU A 121 -10.26 21.41 -18.95
N THR A 122 -10.62 22.52 -18.31
CA THR A 122 -9.66 23.52 -17.85
C THR A 122 -8.80 22.99 -16.72
N VAL A 123 -9.41 22.30 -15.74
CA VAL A 123 -8.68 21.60 -14.67
C VAL A 123 -7.76 20.55 -15.26
N LYS A 124 -8.23 19.71 -16.18
CA LYS A 124 -7.39 18.72 -16.88
C LYS A 124 -6.19 19.37 -17.58
N SER A 125 -6.40 20.51 -18.23
CA SER A 125 -5.32 21.27 -18.87
C SER A 125 -4.29 21.81 -17.87
N ILE A 126 -4.73 22.23 -16.67
CA ILE A 126 -3.83 22.63 -15.58
C ILE A 126 -3.07 21.41 -15.06
N GLN A 127 -3.74 20.28 -14.86
CA GLN A 127 -3.13 19.05 -14.38
C GLN A 127 -1.98 18.61 -15.30
N VAL A 128 -2.14 18.71 -16.63
CA VAL A 128 -1.04 18.46 -17.59
C VAL A 128 0.16 19.35 -17.30
N ARG A 129 -0.03 20.65 -17.05
CA ARG A 129 1.05 21.59 -16.68
C ARG A 129 1.70 21.24 -15.34
N VAL A 130 0.90 20.80 -14.37
CA VAL A 130 1.42 20.30 -13.09
C VAL A 130 2.33 19.09 -13.33
N PHE A 131 1.89 18.09 -14.10
CA PHE A 131 2.68 16.89 -14.41
C PHE A 131 3.98 17.16 -15.16
N GLU A 132 4.03 18.20 -16.00
CA GLU A 132 5.27 18.64 -16.64
C GLU A 132 6.35 18.96 -15.60
N THR A 133 5.97 19.54 -14.46
CA THR A 133 6.87 19.96 -13.37
C THR A 133 7.14 18.90 -12.31
N LEU A 134 6.38 17.80 -12.28
CA LEU A 134 6.56 16.75 -11.28
C LEU A 134 7.80 15.90 -11.58
N LEU A 135 8.50 15.51 -10.51
CA LEU A 135 9.67 14.64 -10.56
C LEU A 135 9.37 13.26 -9.96
N CYS A 136 8.40 13.14 -9.06
CA CYS A 136 8.03 11.87 -8.45
C CYS A 136 6.52 11.72 -8.37
N VAL A 137 6.00 10.63 -8.94
CA VAL A 137 4.58 10.28 -8.84
C VAL A 137 4.44 8.90 -8.23
N SER A 138 3.66 8.76 -7.17
CA SER A 138 3.21 7.46 -6.69
C SER A 138 1.79 7.17 -7.12
N ALA A 139 1.52 5.99 -7.68
CA ALA A 139 0.22 5.58 -8.19
C ALA A 139 0.01 4.07 -8.02
N THR A 140 -1.22 3.57 -8.15
CA THR A 140 -1.38 2.11 -8.31
C THR A 140 -0.90 1.71 -9.70
N MET A 141 -0.52 0.44 -9.89
CA MET A 141 -0.16 -0.10 -11.21
C MET A 141 -1.27 0.19 -12.25
N ALA A 142 -2.53 0.01 -11.87
CA ALA A 142 -3.66 0.34 -12.74
C ALA A 142 -3.76 1.84 -13.06
N MET A 143 -3.53 2.73 -12.08
CA MET A 143 -3.62 4.19 -12.33
C MET A 143 -2.41 4.73 -13.09
N SER A 144 -1.30 4.02 -13.10
CA SER A 144 -0.11 4.42 -13.84
C SER A 144 -0.34 4.50 -15.36
N THR A 145 -1.40 3.85 -15.87
CA THR A 145 -1.75 3.91 -17.29
C THR A 145 -2.15 5.30 -17.76
N PHE A 146 -2.74 6.10 -16.88
CA PHE A 146 -3.19 7.45 -17.19
C PHE A 146 -2.04 8.47 -17.21
N LEU A 147 -0.87 8.12 -16.64
CA LEU A 147 0.25 9.06 -16.49
C LEU A 147 0.75 9.56 -17.84
N LYS A 148 0.76 8.70 -18.87
CA LYS A 148 1.16 9.10 -20.22
C LYS A 148 0.20 10.11 -20.82
N ASP A 149 -1.11 9.85 -20.70
CA ASP A 149 -2.16 10.70 -21.26
C ASP A 149 -2.18 12.11 -20.66
N ILE A 150 -1.60 12.26 -19.46
CA ILE A 150 -1.49 13.53 -18.73
C ILE A 150 -0.08 14.12 -18.76
N GLY A 151 0.80 13.59 -19.62
CA GLY A 151 2.13 14.18 -19.91
C GLY A 151 3.24 13.79 -18.93
N PHE A 152 3.04 12.78 -18.08
CA PHE A 152 4.08 12.26 -17.20
C PHE A 152 4.73 11.01 -17.79
N ASN A 153 5.98 11.16 -18.22
CA ASN A 153 6.84 10.09 -18.72
C ASN A 153 8.07 9.99 -17.82
N ALA A 154 8.27 8.81 -17.23
CA ALA A 154 9.25 8.53 -16.19
C ALA A 154 10.52 7.93 -16.80
N ASP A 155 11.66 8.40 -16.31
CA ASP A 155 12.97 7.80 -16.59
C ASP A 155 13.20 6.55 -15.73
N ALA A 156 12.56 6.47 -14.56
CA ALA A 156 12.66 5.31 -13.66
C ALA A 156 11.31 4.88 -13.10
N ALA A 157 11.12 3.57 -12.97
CA ALA A 157 9.94 2.94 -12.37
C ALA A 157 10.34 2.03 -11.22
N ILE A 158 9.70 2.22 -10.07
CA ILE A 158 9.87 1.39 -8.88
C ILE A 158 8.53 0.70 -8.60
N MET A 159 8.52 -0.62 -8.64
CA MET A 159 7.32 -1.43 -8.47
C MET A 159 7.44 -2.24 -7.20
N ASP A 160 6.69 -1.90 -6.16
CA ASP A 160 6.66 -2.67 -4.91
C ASP A 160 5.53 -3.70 -4.90
N GLU A 161 5.70 -4.73 -4.07
CA GLU A 161 4.79 -5.87 -3.95
C GLU A 161 4.50 -6.54 -5.30
N ALA A 162 5.49 -6.53 -6.20
CA ALA A 162 5.35 -7.08 -7.56
C ALA A 162 5.17 -8.60 -7.58
N SER A 163 5.46 -9.30 -6.47
CA SER A 163 5.12 -10.72 -6.31
C SER A 163 3.61 -10.96 -6.19
N GLN A 164 2.83 -9.94 -5.82
CA GLN A 164 1.37 -9.99 -5.73
C GLN A 164 0.67 -9.53 -7.03
N ALA A 165 1.43 -9.00 -7.98
CA ALA A 165 0.93 -8.45 -9.23
C ALA A 165 0.97 -9.48 -10.36
N THR A 166 -0.07 -9.50 -11.20
CA THR A 166 -0.04 -10.27 -12.44
C THR A 166 0.95 -9.61 -13.42
N GLU A 167 1.36 -10.36 -14.45
CA GLU A 167 2.19 -9.79 -15.52
C GLU A 167 1.49 -8.61 -16.22
N ALA A 168 0.17 -8.70 -16.43
CA ALA A 168 -0.60 -7.61 -17.01
C ALA A 168 -0.55 -6.34 -16.15
N ASP A 169 -0.63 -6.49 -14.82
CA ASP A 169 -0.54 -5.36 -13.90
C ASP A 169 0.79 -4.63 -14.00
N VAL A 170 1.89 -5.36 -14.10
CA VAL A 170 3.23 -4.79 -14.29
C VAL A 170 3.38 -4.15 -15.67
N LEU A 171 2.90 -4.81 -16.72
CA LEU A 171 2.96 -4.29 -18.09
C LEU A 171 2.19 -2.98 -18.25
N MET A 172 1.07 -2.79 -17.55
CA MET A 172 0.33 -1.53 -17.56
C MET A 172 1.20 -0.32 -17.19
N THR A 173 2.12 -0.49 -16.25
CA THR A 173 3.08 0.58 -15.92
C THR A 173 4.13 0.73 -17.01
N LEU A 174 4.66 -0.37 -17.54
CA LEU A 174 5.76 -0.33 -18.52
C LEU A 174 5.35 0.25 -19.88
N THR A 175 4.16 -0.09 -20.39
CA THR A 175 3.71 0.35 -21.73
C THR A 175 3.50 1.85 -21.83
N ASN A 176 3.43 2.55 -20.70
CA ASN A 176 3.17 3.97 -20.64
C ASN A 176 4.41 4.84 -20.40
N GLN A 177 5.60 4.22 -20.25
CA GLN A 177 6.84 4.93 -19.94
C GLN A 177 7.87 4.68 -21.07
N GLU A 178 7.78 5.47 -22.14
CA GLU A 178 8.66 5.33 -23.31
C GLU A 178 10.11 5.70 -23.02
N LEU A 179 10.34 6.55 -22.00
CA LEU A 179 11.66 7.04 -21.61
C LEU A 179 12.29 6.21 -20.49
N LEU A 180 11.71 5.06 -20.14
CA LEU A 180 12.15 4.26 -19.01
C LEU A 180 13.57 3.72 -19.22
N GLN A 181 14.51 4.19 -18.41
CA GLN A 181 15.91 3.76 -18.39
C GLN A 181 16.21 2.80 -17.23
N LEU A 182 15.43 2.90 -16.15
CA LEU A 182 15.63 2.09 -14.94
C LEU A 182 14.31 1.47 -14.48
N LEU A 183 14.32 0.16 -14.30
CA LEU A 183 13.20 -0.60 -13.77
C LEU A 183 13.63 -1.35 -12.51
N LEU A 184 13.03 -1.02 -11.37
CA LEU A 184 13.17 -1.77 -10.13
C LEU A 184 11.88 -2.51 -9.83
N ILE A 185 11.94 -3.84 -9.88
CA ILE A 185 10.82 -4.72 -9.50
C ILE A 185 11.15 -5.32 -8.12
N VAL A 186 10.39 -4.93 -7.12
CA VAL A 186 10.59 -5.29 -5.71
C VAL A 186 9.42 -6.15 -5.26
N GLY A 187 9.74 -7.23 -4.56
CA GLY A 187 8.73 -8.13 -4.00
C GLY A 187 9.38 -9.41 -3.49
N ASP A 188 8.54 -10.24 -2.88
CA ASP A 188 8.95 -11.51 -2.30
C ASP A 188 8.13 -12.65 -2.90
N ILE A 189 8.78 -13.46 -3.73
CA ILE A 189 8.14 -14.57 -4.45
C ILE A 189 7.74 -15.73 -3.53
N GLN A 190 8.17 -15.72 -2.27
CA GLN A 190 7.77 -16.71 -1.25
C GLN A 190 6.53 -16.26 -0.46
N GLN A 191 6.06 -15.02 -0.66
CA GLN A 191 4.84 -14.50 -0.07
C GLN A 191 3.62 -14.74 -0.98
N LEU A 192 2.49 -14.10 -0.67
CA LEU A 192 1.26 -14.22 -1.44
C LEU A 192 1.49 -13.85 -2.92
N GLY A 193 0.95 -14.67 -3.81
CA GLY A 193 0.90 -14.38 -5.23
C GLY A 193 -0.36 -13.61 -5.63
N PRO A 194 -0.54 -13.35 -6.94
CA PRO A 194 -1.74 -12.73 -7.47
C PRO A 194 -3.00 -13.57 -7.22
N VAL A 195 -4.08 -12.90 -6.81
CA VAL A 195 -5.38 -13.54 -6.61
C VAL A 195 -6.15 -13.53 -7.93
N VAL A 196 -6.32 -14.71 -8.53
CA VAL A 196 -7.05 -14.88 -9.79
C VAL A 196 -8.32 -15.67 -9.53
N GLN A 197 -9.48 -15.00 -9.60
CA GLN A 197 -10.77 -15.63 -9.30
C GLN A 197 -11.12 -16.78 -10.25
N SER A 198 -10.70 -16.68 -11.51
CA SER A 198 -10.90 -17.72 -12.52
C SER A 198 -9.93 -18.89 -12.36
N ALA A 199 -8.88 -18.77 -11.54
CA ALA A 199 -7.97 -19.87 -11.23
C ALA A 199 -8.72 -20.90 -10.38
N SER A 200 -9.31 -21.87 -11.06
CA SER A 200 -9.92 -23.04 -10.45
C SER A 200 -9.33 -24.26 -11.11
N ALA A 201 -8.69 -25.10 -10.29
CA ALA A 201 -8.12 -26.39 -10.72
C ALA A 201 -9.13 -27.29 -11.45
N ARG A 202 -10.44 -27.04 -11.30
CA ARG A 202 -11.51 -27.83 -11.92
C ARG A 202 -12.22 -27.16 -13.10
N ARG A 203 -12.04 -25.85 -13.36
CA ARG A 203 -12.85 -25.11 -14.35
C ARG A 203 -12.07 -24.32 -15.38
N ASN A 204 -10.86 -23.87 -15.06
CA ASN A 204 -10.05 -23.11 -16.00
C ASN A 204 -8.57 -23.32 -15.67
N THR A 205 -7.98 -24.33 -16.29
CA THR A 205 -6.55 -24.65 -16.17
C THR A 205 -5.68 -23.50 -16.67
N HIS A 206 -6.16 -22.68 -17.61
CA HIS A 206 -5.44 -21.51 -18.10
C HIS A 206 -5.41 -20.36 -17.08
N GLY A 207 -6.41 -20.27 -16.19
CA GLY A 207 -6.43 -19.28 -15.11
C GLY A 207 -5.24 -19.42 -14.16
N ASN A 208 -4.67 -20.63 -14.01
CA ASN A 208 -3.49 -20.87 -13.19
C ASN A 208 -2.22 -20.22 -13.78
N PHE A 209 -2.14 -19.95 -15.08
CA PHE A 209 -0.98 -19.24 -15.64
C PHE A 209 -0.92 -17.78 -15.15
N LEU A 210 -2.07 -17.20 -14.79
CA LEU A 210 -2.18 -15.85 -14.28
C LEU A 210 -1.81 -15.72 -12.80
N THR A 211 -1.69 -16.84 -12.06
CA THR A 211 -1.26 -16.83 -10.65
C THR A 211 0.26 -16.79 -10.50
N THR A 212 1.02 -16.91 -11.59
CA THR A 212 2.45 -16.65 -11.59
C THR A 212 2.69 -15.16 -11.75
N SER A 213 3.26 -14.52 -10.74
CA SER A 213 3.57 -13.09 -10.80
C SER A 213 4.64 -12.73 -11.82
N ALA A 214 4.65 -11.47 -12.22
CA ALA A 214 5.65 -10.93 -13.14
C ALA A 214 7.08 -11.16 -12.61
N LEU A 215 7.30 -10.88 -11.32
CA LEU A 215 8.61 -11.05 -10.67
C LEU A 215 9.06 -12.52 -10.67
N ALA A 216 8.17 -13.45 -10.29
CA ALA A 216 8.50 -14.87 -10.28
C ALA A 216 8.87 -15.39 -11.67
N ARG A 217 8.14 -14.93 -12.70
CA ARG A 217 8.44 -15.27 -14.09
C ARG A 217 9.75 -14.66 -14.57
N PHE A 218 10.00 -13.40 -14.25
CA PHE A 218 11.21 -12.70 -14.63
C PHE A 218 12.46 -13.38 -14.06
N ILE A 219 12.46 -13.70 -12.76
CA ILE A 219 13.57 -14.42 -12.10
C ILE A 219 13.80 -15.79 -12.76
N LYS A 220 12.72 -16.51 -13.10
CA LYS A 220 12.80 -17.83 -13.71
C LYS A 220 13.35 -17.78 -15.14
N CYS A 221 12.89 -16.84 -15.95
CA CYS A 221 13.28 -16.73 -17.37
C CYS A 221 14.61 -16.00 -17.57
N HIS A 222 14.99 -15.12 -16.64
CA HIS A 222 16.22 -14.33 -16.69
C HIS A 222 17.06 -14.55 -15.43
N PRO A 223 17.59 -15.77 -15.20
CA PRO A 223 18.35 -16.09 -14.00
C PRO A 223 19.65 -15.29 -13.86
N HIS A 224 20.14 -14.73 -14.97
CA HIS A 224 21.32 -13.86 -15.02
C HIS A 224 20.99 -12.37 -14.84
N ALA A 225 19.71 -12.00 -14.72
CA ALA A 225 19.36 -10.63 -14.39
C ALA A 225 19.88 -10.30 -12.98
N ASP A 226 20.42 -9.09 -12.83
CA ASP A 226 20.86 -8.58 -11.55
C ASP A 226 19.68 -8.59 -10.57
N HIS A 227 19.80 -9.38 -9.51
CA HIS A 227 18.81 -9.42 -8.45
C HIS A 227 19.53 -9.43 -7.10
N LEU A 228 19.08 -8.54 -6.22
CA LEU A 228 19.60 -8.42 -4.87
C LEU A 228 18.64 -9.10 -3.90
N LYS A 229 19.15 -10.07 -3.15
CA LYS A 229 18.38 -10.72 -2.08
C LYS A 229 18.67 -10.02 -0.76
N LEU A 230 17.65 -9.47 -0.13
CA LEU A 230 17.75 -8.85 1.18
C LEU A 230 17.63 -9.94 2.26
N MET A 231 18.76 -10.35 2.82
CA MET A 231 18.84 -11.53 3.70
C MET A 231 18.78 -11.22 5.19
N THR A 232 18.63 -9.95 5.57
CA THR A 232 18.60 -9.53 6.99
C THR A 232 17.20 -9.03 7.36
N ASN A 233 16.54 -9.73 8.28
CA ASN A 233 15.22 -9.38 8.79
C ASN A 233 15.34 -8.45 10.01
N PHE A 234 14.80 -7.24 9.90
CA PHE A 234 14.79 -6.24 10.97
C PHE A 234 13.41 -6.08 11.66
N ARG A 235 12.44 -6.95 11.36
CA ARG A 235 11.06 -6.86 11.89
C ARG A 235 10.82 -7.88 13.01
N ALA A 236 11.18 -9.13 12.77
CA ALA A 236 10.90 -10.23 13.68
C ALA A 236 11.96 -10.33 14.79
N ASP A 237 11.57 -10.83 15.95
CA ASP A 237 12.52 -11.25 16.98
C ASP A 237 13.41 -12.38 16.46
N PRO A 238 14.69 -12.47 16.88
CA PRO A 238 15.59 -13.53 16.43
C PRO A 238 15.06 -14.96 16.59
N SER A 239 14.22 -15.23 17.61
CA SER A 239 13.63 -16.57 17.79
C SER A 239 12.55 -16.94 16.76
N LEU A 240 12.01 -15.95 16.03
CA LEU A 240 10.95 -16.14 15.03
C LEU A 240 11.49 -16.35 13.61
N VAL A 241 12.75 -16.00 13.36
CA VAL A 241 13.36 -16.02 12.01
C VAL A 241 13.73 -17.43 11.51
N PRO A 242 14.25 -18.36 12.35
CA PRO A 242 14.77 -19.63 11.84
C PRO A 242 13.76 -20.46 11.04
N MET A 243 12.55 -20.65 11.56
CA MET A 243 11.52 -21.47 10.89
C MET A 243 11.13 -20.96 9.50
N PRO A 244 10.70 -19.69 9.30
CA PRO A 244 10.42 -19.20 7.95
C PRO A 244 11.68 -19.15 7.07
N SER A 245 12.86 -18.88 7.64
CA SER A 245 14.14 -18.90 6.92
C SER A 245 14.43 -20.27 6.31
N GLU A 246 14.29 -21.34 7.09
CA GLU A 246 14.48 -22.72 6.66
C GLU A 246 13.44 -23.14 5.62
N LEU A 247 12.16 -22.90 5.88
CA LEU A 247 11.06 -23.37 5.03
C LEU A 247 11.02 -22.69 3.66
N SER A 248 11.32 -21.40 3.58
CA SER A 248 11.09 -20.60 2.37
C SER A 248 12.36 -20.04 1.73
N TYR A 249 13.48 -19.97 2.47
CA TYR A 249 14.71 -19.29 2.00
C TYR A 249 15.97 -20.14 2.15
N GLY A 250 15.84 -21.44 2.44
CA GLY A 250 16.96 -22.36 2.57
C GLY A 250 17.90 -22.03 3.73
N GLY A 251 17.36 -21.46 4.82
CA GLY A 251 18.10 -21.14 6.05
C GLY A 251 19.00 -19.89 5.95
N LYS A 252 18.87 -19.10 4.88
CA LYS A 252 19.81 -18.00 4.61
C LYS A 252 19.39 -16.64 5.21
N ILE A 253 18.14 -16.47 5.62
CA ILE A 253 17.70 -15.22 6.28
C ILE A 253 18.21 -15.22 7.72
N ILE A 254 18.83 -14.12 8.12
CA ILE A 254 19.33 -13.85 9.47
C ILE A 254 18.54 -12.70 10.13
N SER A 255 18.55 -12.65 11.47
CA SER A 255 17.97 -11.51 12.18
C SER A 255 18.99 -10.38 12.30
N GLY A 256 18.55 -9.15 11.97
CA GLY A 256 19.30 -7.93 12.25
C GLY A 256 18.94 -7.30 13.60
N ARG A 257 18.02 -7.90 14.36
CA ARG A 257 17.64 -7.40 15.69
C ARG A 257 18.51 -8.04 16.78
N PRO A 258 18.84 -7.29 17.84
CA PRO A 258 19.43 -7.90 19.02
C PRO A 258 18.42 -8.82 19.69
N SER A 259 18.90 -9.93 20.24
CA SER A 259 18.13 -10.89 21.04
C SER A 259 17.84 -10.33 22.44
N ASN A 260 17.21 -9.15 22.52
CA ASN A 260 16.84 -8.54 23.79
C ASN A 260 15.39 -8.88 24.16
N ARG A 261 15.20 -9.43 25.37
CA ARG A 261 13.89 -9.77 25.91
C ARG A 261 13.43 -8.65 26.82
N GLY A 262 12.66 -7.72 26.27
CA GLY A 262 12.03 -6.67 27.06
C GLY A 262 10.99 -7.22 28.07
N PRO A 263 10.61 -6.44 29.08
CA PRO A 263 9.65 -6.84 30.10
C PRO A 263 8.30 -7.34 29.54
N LEU A 264 7.83 -6.72 28.46
CA LEU A 264 6.59 -7.13 27.78
C LEU A 264 6.67 -8.57 27.27
N THR A 265 7.77 -8.93 26.60
CA THR A 265 8.00 -10.29 26.11
C THR A 265 7.93 -11.32 27.23
N GLN A 266 8.52 -11.02 28.39
CA GLN A 266 8.50 -11.93 29.54
C GLN A 266 7.09 -12.07 30.14
N ARG A 267 6.28 -11.00 30.14
CA ARG A 267 4.88 -11.09 30.60
C ARG A 267 4.04 -11.95 29.66
N VAL A 268 4.14 -11.73 28.34
CA VAL A 268 3.42 -12.52 27.33
C VAL A 268 3.83 -14.00 27.41
N LEU A 269 5.12 -14.30 27.53
CA LEU A 269 5.59 -15.68 27.71
C LEU A 269 5.03 -16.33 28.98
N ARG A 270 5.05 -15.63 30.12
CA ARG A 270 4.45 -16.12 31.36
C ARG A 270 2.96 -16.42 31.22
N LEU A 271 2.21 -15.54 30.56
CA LEU A 271 0.78 -15.79 30.27
C LEU A 271 0.58 -17.02 29.41
N SER A 272 1.38 -17.17 28.35
CA SER A 272 1.27 -18.31 27.44
C SER A 272 1.63 -19.65 28.10
N GLN A 273 2.46 -19.61 29.15
CA GLN A 273 2.90 -20.79 29.90
C GLN A 273 1.99 -21.10 31.11
N GLY A 274 1.26 -20.13 31.66
CA GLY A 274 0.43 -20.30 32.88
C GLY A 274 -1.07 -20.52 32.63
N ARG A 275 -1.73 -21.34 33.46
CA ARG A 275 -3.19 -21.71 33.54
C ARG A 275 -3.89 -22.11 32.23
N GLU A 276 -4.64 -23.22 32.22
CA GLU A 276 -5.47 -23.68 31.08
C GLU A 276 -6.32 -22.56 30.45
N PHE A 277 -6.42 -22.55 29.12
CA PHE A 277 -7.29 -21.62 28.36
C PHE A 277 -8.47 -22.44 27.86
N ALA A 278 -9.67 -21.88 27.90
CA ALA A 278 -10.87 -22.53 27.37
C ALA A 278 -10.67 -22.83 25.87
N GLY A 279 -10.87 -24.08 25.48
CA GLY A 279 -10.73 -24.55 24.10
C GLY A 279 -9.36 -25.13 23.72
N ALA A 280 -8.33 -25.01 24.56
CA ALA A 280 -7.03 -25.66 24.35
C ALA A 280 -7.00 -27.06 25.00
N THR A 281 -6.55 -28.09 24.29
CA THR A 281 -6.75 -29.48 24.74
C THR A 281 -5.60 -30.18 25.44
N LYS A 282 -4.33 -29.78 25.27
CA LYS A 282 -3.21 -30.28 26.12
C LYS A 282 -1.78 -29.81 25.79
N SER A 283 -1.51 -29.13 24.68
CA SER A 283 -0.13 -28.77 24.34
C SER A 283 0.12 -27.27 24.36
N ARG A 284 0.91 -26.84 25.34
CA ARG A 284 1.65 -25.57 25.34
C ARG A 284 3.11 -25.94 25.34
N ARG A 285 3.63 -26.22 24.16
CA ARG A 285 5.07 -26.38 24.03
C ARG A 285 5.57 -25.18 23.27
N PRO A 286 6.30 -24.26 23.93
CA PRO A 286 7.23 -23.43 23.20
C PRO A 286 8.00 -24.37 22.27
N LEU A 287 7.98 -24.11 20.95
CA LEU A 287 8.67 -24.98 19.99
C LEU A 287 10.15 -25.17 20.36
N LEU A 288 10.71 -24.18 21.06
CA LEU A 288 11.96 -24.22 21.80
C LEU A 288 11.77 -23.48 23.14
N ALA A 289 12.51 -23.84 24.20
CA ALA A 289 12.45 -23.15 25.50
C ALA A 289 12.75 -21.63 25.41
N THR A 290 13.39 -21.22 24.32
CA THR A 290 13.74 -19.83 23.99
C THR A 290 12.75 -19.16 23.02
N SER A 291 11.76 -19.88 22.49
CA SER A 291 10.88 -19.38 21.42
C SER A 291 9.81 -18.42 21.94
N ARG A 292 9.57 -17.34 21.19
CA ARG A 292 8.37 -16.48 21.33
C ARG A 292 7.14 -17.05 20.62
N GLN A 293 7.23 -18.27 20.08
CA GLN A 293 6.14 -18.95 19.40
C GLN A 293 5.48 -19.94 20.35
N VAL A 294 4.17 -19.85 20.43
CA VAL A 294 3.35 -20.79 21.18
C VAL A 294 2.29 -21.32 20.25
N PHE A 295 2.23 -22.64 20.14
CA PHE A 295 1.18 -23.32 19.41
C PHE A 295 0.12 -23.79 20.42
N PHE A 296 -1.14 -23.47 20.14
CA PHE A 296 -2.28 -23.94 20.92
C PHE A 296 -3.08 -24.96 20.11
N ASP A 297 -3.12 -26.19 20.60
CA ASP A 297 -3.93 -27.25 19.99
C ASP A 297 -5.39 -27.14 20.44
N THR A 298 -6.27 -26.74 19.52
CA THR A 298 -7.73 -26.67 19.74
C THR A 298 -8.42 -27.86 19.07
N LYS A 299 -9.22 -28.62 19.82
CA LYS A 299 -10.05 -29.69 19.26
C LYS A 299 -11.49 -29.24 19.15
N SER A 300 -11.87 -28.79 17.96
CA SER A 300 -13.28 -28.73 17.55
C SER A 300 -13.44 -28.91 16.07
N ASN A 301 -14.63 -29.37 15.69
CA ASN A 301 -15.04 -29.40 14.30
C ASN A 301 -15.26 -27.98 13.80
N SER A 302 -14.64 -27.67 12.67
CA SER A 302 -14.97 -26.47 11.92
C SER A 302 -16.29 -26.70 11.16
N HIS A 303 -17.10 -25.65 11.02
CA HIS A 303 -18.33 -25.70 10.22
C HIS A 303 -18.36 -24.56 9.21
N GLN A 304 -19.08 -24.75 8.11
CA GLN A 304 -19.27 -23.68 7.12
C GLN A 304 -20.40 -22.77 7.58
N ASP A 305 -20.21 -21.46 7.48
CA ASP A 305 -21.28 -20.50 7.74
C ASP A 305 -22.40 -20.69 6.70
N PRO A 306 -23.69 -20.73 7.10
CA PRO A 306 -24.78 -21.02 6.17
C PRO A 306 -25.04 -19.92 5.12
N ARG A 307 -24.53 -18.69 5.35
CA ARG A 307 -24.76 -17.53 4.47
C ARG A 307 -23.60 -17.29 3.51
N THR A 308 -22.43 -17.84 3.81
CA THR A 308 -21.19 -17.62 3.07
C THR A 308 -20.48 -18.94 2.77
N ARG A 309 -19.42 -18.91 1.97
CA ARG A 309 -18.57 -20.10 1.77
C ARG A 309 -17.45 -20.22 2.81
N SER A 310 -17.42 -19.35 3.80
CA SER A 310 -16.36 -19.29 4.81
C SER A 310 -16.56 -20.36 5.87
N THR A 311 -15.46 -20.76 6.50
CA THR A 311 -15.43 -21.71 7.60
C THR A 311 -15.29 -20.97 8.93
N ILE A 312 -15.80 -21.55 10.01
CA ILE A 312 -15.70 -21.05 11.40
C ILE A 312 -15.14 -22.16 12.29
N ASN A 313 -14.18 -21.83 13.16
CA ASN A 313 -13.70 -22.70 14.23
C ASN A 313 -13.99 -22.10 15.62
N ALA A 314 -15.09 -22.54 16.24
CA ALA A 314 -15.57 -21.96 17.50
C ALA A 314 -14.56 -22.07 18.67
N SER A 315 -13.76 -23.15 18.75
CA SER A 315 -12.77 -23.26 19.84
C SER A 315 -11.56 -22.36 19.61
N GLY A 316 -11.12 -22.20 18.37
CA GLY A 316 -10.10 -21.23 17.99
C GLY A 316 -10.52 -19.80 18.31
N VAL A 317 -11.76 -19.43 17.95
CA VAL A 317 -12.33 -18.11 18.27
C VAL A 317 -12.36 -17.88 19.79
N ARG A 318 -12.91 -18.84 20.57
CA ARG A 318 -12.96 -18.72 22.05
C ARG A 318 -11.57 -18.58 22.67
N LEU A 319 -10.62 -19.39 22.22
CA LEU A 319 -9.23 -19.30 22.66
C LEU A 319 -8.63 -17.92 22.37
N LEU A 320 -8.86 -17.38 21.17
CA LEU A 320 -8.33 -16.07 20.76
C LEU A 320 -8.94 -14.94 21.59
N VAL A 321 -10.24 -14.96 21.86
CA VAL A 321 -10.93 -13.97 22.70
C VAL A 321 -10.39 -14.03 24.13
N GLU A 322 -10.25 -15.22 24.72
CA GLU A 322 -9.72 -15.36 26.07
C GLU A 322 -8.24 -14.94 26.14
N PHE A 323 -7.40 -15.43 25.23
CA PHE A 323 -5.98 -15.11 25.20
C PHE A 323 -5.76 -13.61 24.95
N GLY A 324 -6.48 -13.03 23.99
CA GLY A 324 -6.46 -11.60 23.69
C GLY A 324 -6.88 -10.74 24.88
N GLY A 325 -7.96 -11.12 25.56
CA GLY A 325 -8.41 -10.45 26.78
C GLY A 325 -7.34 -10.49 27.88
N ARG A 326 -6.66 -11.62 28.07
CA ARG A 326 -5.58 -11.76 29.05
C ARG A 326 -4.31 -11.00 28.64
N LEU A 327 -3.98 -10.91 27.34
CA LEU A 327 -2.87 -10.07 26.86
C LEU A 327 -3.07 -8.60 27.25
N VAL A 328 -4.30 -8.09 27.11
CA VAL A 328 -4.64 -6.71 27.47
C VAL A 328 -4.68 -6.52 28.99
N ASN A 329 -5.43 -7.38 29.70
CA ASN A 329 -5.74 -7.18 31.11
C ASN A 329 -4.62 -7.61 32.07
N GLU A 330 -3.84 -8.64 31.72
CA GLU A 330 -2.81 -9.22 32.59
C GLU A 330 -1.37 -8.90 32.12
N ALA A 331 -1.12 -8.84 30.81
CA ALA A 331 0.21 -8.48 30.28
C ALA A 331 0.37 -7.01 29.90
N TYR A 332 -0.72 -6.22 29.96
CA TYR A 332 -0.75 -4.80 29.62
C TYR A 332 -0.25 -4.52 28.20
N VAL A 333 -0.60 -5.40 27.24
CA VAL A 333 -0.38 -5.17 25.81
C VAL A 333 -1.43 -4.17 25.34
N GLN A 334 -1.03 -3.12 24.61
CA GLN A 334 -2.01 -2.19 24.04
C GLN A 334 -2.77 -2.88 22.92
N GLN A 335 -4.08 -2.64 22.81
CA GLN A 335 -4.91 -3.26 21.76
C GLN A 335 -4.36 -3.00 20.35
N LYS A 336 -3.83 -1.80 20.10
CA LYS A 336 -3.20 -1.43 18.82
C LYS A 336 -1.97 -2.27 18.45
N ASP A 337 -1.35 -2.94 19.42
CA ASP A 337 -0.16 -3.78 19.24
C ASP A 337 -0.55 -5.26 19.02
N ILE A 338 -1.84 -5.59 19.00
CA ILE A 338 -2.38 -6.94 18.79
C ILE A 338 -2.95 -7.03 17.37
N GLY A 339 -2.43 -7.97 16.59
CA GLY A 339 -2.98 -8.34 15.28
C GLY A 339 -3.50 -9.77 15.32
N ILE A 340 -4.74 -9.97 14.85
CA ILE A 340 -5.36 -11.29 14.68
C ILE A 340 -5.54 -11.53 13.20
N ILE A 341 -5.06 -12.68 12.71
CA ILE A 341 -5.12 -13.06 11.30
C ILE A 341 -5.76 -14.45 11.22
N SER A 342 -6.79 -14.60 10.36
CA SER A 342 -7.35 -15.90 10.00
C SER A 342 -7.46 -16.02 8.48
N MET A 343 -7.36 -17.25 7.97
CA MET A 343 -7.61 -17.59 6.57
C MET A 343 -9.11 -17.47 6.21
N TYR A 344 -9.99 -17.50 7.20
CA TYR A 344 -11.43 -17.47 7.00
C TYR A 344 -12.04 -16.17 7.50
N LYS A 345 -12.80 -15.50 6.62
CA LYS A 345 -13.44 -14.22 6.91
C LYS A 345 -14.36 -14.31 8.13
N MET A 346 -15.09 -15.41 8.27
CA MET A 346 -16.05 -15.57 9.36
C MET A 346 -15.38 -15.78 10.72
N ASP A 347 -14.20 -16.41 10.81
CA ASP A 347 -13.44 -16.43 12.08
C ASP A 347 -13.11 -15.00 12.55
N VAL A 348 -12.71 -14.12 11.64
CA VAL A 348 -12.37 -12.72 11.98
C VAL A 348 -13.61 -11.95 12.44
N LEU A 349 -14.75 -12.16 11.78
CA LEU A 349 -16.01 -11.50 12.14
C LEU A 349 -16.59 -11.99 13.47
N ASP A 350 -16.36 -13.25 13.83
CA ASP A 350 -16.83 -13.81 15.11
C ASP A 350 -15.92 -13.41 16.29
N ILE A 351 -14.70 -12.93 16.02
CA ILE A 351 -13.76 -12.43 17.04
C ILE A 351 -13.99 -10.94 17.34
N ALA A 352 -14.35 -10.17 16.31
CA ALA A 352 -14.58 -8.72 16.38
C ALA A 352 -15.89 -8.40 17.12
#